data_AF-A0AAE6EEM6-F1
#
_entry.id   AF-A0AAE6EEM6-F1
#
_cell.length_a   1.000
_cell.length_b   1.000
_cell.length_c   1.000
_cell.angle_alpha   90.00
_cell.angle_beta   90.00
_cell.angle_gamma   90.00
#
_symmetry.space_group_name_H-M   'P 1'
#
loop_
_entity.id
_entity.type
_entity.pdbx_description
1 polymer ?
#
loop_
_entity_poly.entity_id
_entity_poly.type
_entity_poly.pdbx_seq_one_letter_code
_entity_poly.pdbx_strand_id
1 'polypeptide(L)'
;MRHTIAVKTALAFLLLLASLGAAAAMQPCPSQDERLKSAEIVVEARVRSLTIGDSGIMDSEGINPRMIRAELEFVKAIKGDIKKRDIVAYGTSFSFALLKPLTTMAVVYDLGPEDTLELELSIEKIEKVGSLYTLDDCAYWKLPDGFADAMSD
;
A
#
# COMPACT_ATOMS: atom_id res chain seq x y z
N MET A 1 1.13 -55.21 21.15
CA MET A 1 2.13 -54.11 21.24
C MET A 1 2.51 -53.46 19.91
N ARG A 2 2.26 -54.06 18.74
CA ARG A 2 2.62 -53.45 17.43
C ARG A 2 1.67 -52.33 16.96
N HIS A 3 0.39 -52.35 17.36
CA HIS A 3 -0.59 -51.34 16.95
C HIS A 3 -0.41 -49.96 17.61
N THR A 4 0.14 -49.91 18.82
CA THR A 4 0.30 -48.66 19.59
C THR A 4 1.44 -47.77 19.08
N ILE A 5 2.41 -48.35 18.35
CA ILE A 5 3.57 -47.63 17.81
C ILE A 5 3.20 -46.93 16.50
N ALA A 6 2.41 -47.59 15.64
CA ALA A 6 1.99 -47.06 14.34
C ALA A 6 1.09 -45.81 14.46
N VAL A 7 0.26 -45.74 15.51
CA VAL A 7 -0.62 -44.59 15.77
C VAL A 7 0.18 -43.36 16.21
N LYS A 8 1.25 -43.55 17.00
CA LYS A 8 2.09 -42.45 17.51
C LYS A 8 2.96 -41.82 16.42
N THR A 9 3.48 -42.62 15.49
CA THR A 9 4.25 -42.10 14.34
C THR A 9 3.37 -41.39 13.32
N ALA A 10 2.15 -41.87 13.08
CA ALA A 10 1.20 -41.18 12.20
C ALA A 10 0.74 -39.82 12.77
N LEU A 11 0.51 -39.74 14.09
CA LEU A 11 0.13 -38.48 14.75
C LEU A 11 1.27 -37.45 14.72
N ALA A 12 2.52 -37.88 14.90
CA ALA A 12 3.68 -37.02 14.81
C ALA A 12 3.87 -36.47 13.38
N PHE A 13 3.63 -37.29 12.35
CA PHE A 13 3.70 -36.86 10.95
C PHE A 13 2.59 -35.86 10.58
N LEU A 14 1.37 -36.05 11.10
CA LEU A 14 0.25 -35.11 10.94
C LEU A 14 0.50 -33.75 11.61
N LEU A 15 1.13 -33.75 12.79
CA LEU A 15 1.51 -32.51 13.49
C LEU A 15 2.65 -31.76 12.79
N LEU A 16 3.59 -32.48 12.16
CA LEU A 16 4.66 -31.89 11.33
C LEU A 16 4.12 -31.31 10.01
N LEU A 17 3.10 -31.92 9.40
CA LEU A 17 2.45 -31.38 8.20
C LEU A 17 1.58 -30.14 8.51
N ALA A 18 0.99 -30.06 9.71
CA ALA A 18 0.24 -28.89 10.15
C ALA A 18 1.15 -27.67 10.43
N SER A 19 2.41 -27.87 10.81
CA SER A 19 3.37 -26.78 11.05
C SER A 19 4.09 -26.30 9.78
N LEU A 20 4.07 -27.06 8.69
CA LEU A 20 4.65 -26.69 7.39
C LEU A 20 3.79 -25.69 6.59
N GLY A 21 2.53 -25.45 6.99
CA GLY A 21 1.64 -24.46 6.35
C GLY A 21 1.76 -23.02 6.88
N ALA A 22 2.57 -22.79 7.92
CA ALA A 22 2.69 -21.48 8.58
C ALA A 22 3.87 -20.63 8.06
N ALA A 23 4.38 -20.92 6.85
CA ALA A 23 5.32 -20.06 6.17
C ALA A 23 4.55 -19.04 5.30
N ALA A 24 4.31 -17.86 5.88
CA ALA A 24 3.95 -16.60 5.20
C ALA A 24 2.69 -16.57 4.31
N ALA A 25 1.53 -16.92 4.85
CA ALA A 25 0.28 -16.34 4.35
C ALA A 25 0.04 -15.02 5.11
N MET A 26 0.57 -13.90 4.59
CA MET A 26 0.12 -12.58 5.05
C MET A 26 -1.41 -12.54 4.94
N GLN A 27 -2.10 -12.05 5.97
CA GLN A 27 -3.55 -11.91 5.91
C GLN A 27 -3.91 -11.05 4.68
N PRO A 28 -4.95 -11.43 3.92
CA PRO A 28 -5.36 -10.60 2.81
C PRO A 28 -5.77 -9.23 3.34
N CYS A 29 -5.13 -8.22 2.80
CA CYS A 29 -5.62 -6.87 2.58
C CYS A 29 -7.18 -6.79 2.61
N PRO A 30 -7.81 -5.95 3.47
CA PRO A 30 -9.27 -5.79 3.53
C PRO A 30 -9.89 -5.34 2.18
N SER A 31 -11.21 -5.41 2.04
CA SER A 31 -11.87 -4.89 0.83
C SER A 31 -11.71 -3.37 0.70
N GLN A 32 -11.87 -2.82 -0.51
CA GLN A 32 -11.78 -1.36 -0.72
C GLN A 32 -12.83 -0.59 0.10
N ASP A 33 -14.05 -1.11 0.22
CA ASP A 33 -15.10 -0.48 1.03
C ASP A 33 -14.75 -0.46 2.52
N GLU A 34 -14.17 -1.54 3.04
CA GLU A 34 -13.69 -1.60 4.43
C GLU A 34 -12.55 -0.62 4.67
N ARG A 35 -11.60 -0.50 3.72
CA ARG A 35 -10.50 0.46 3.80
C ARG A 35 -10.99 1.89 3.76
N LEU A 36 -11.90 2.23 2.84
CA LEU A 36 -12.52 3.56 2.77
C LEU A 36 -13.20 3.93 4.09
N LYS A 37 -13.88 2.95 4.69
CA LYS A 37 -14.54 3.13 5.98
C LYS A 37 -13.53 3.39 7.11
N SER A 38 -12.40 2.69 7.13
CA SER A 38 -11.36 2.87 8.15
C SER A 38 -10.45 4.08 7.93
N ALA A 39 -10.26 4.52 6.68
CA ALA A 39 -9.31 5.57 6.31
C ALA A 39 -9.59 6.88 7.06
N GLU A 40 -8.57 7.57 7.56
CA GLU A 40 -8.79 8.87 8.20
C GLU A 40 -8.86 10.00 7.17
N ILE A 41 -8.02 9.91 6.13
CA ILE A 41 -7.89 10.90 5.07
C ILE A 41 -7.96 10.19 3.73
N VAL A 42 -8.85 10.66 2.87
CA VAL A 42 -8.97 10.22 1.48
C VAL A 42 -9.07 11.46 0.61
N VAL A 43 -8.24 11.51 -0.42
CA VAL A 43 -8.19 12.63 -1.36
C VAL A 43 -8.38 12.13 -2.78
N GLU A 44 -8.99 12.97 -3.60
CA GLU A 44 -8.85 12.90 -5.04
C GLU A 44 -7.64 13.75 -5.42
N ALA A 45 -6.72 13.16 -6.18
CA ALA A 45 -5.50 13.83 -6.60
C ALA A 45 -5.07 13.39 -8.00
N ARG A 46 -4.25 14.22 -8.65
CA ARG A 46 -3.49 13.84 -9.84
C ARG A 46 -2.08 13.47 -9.46
N VAL A 47 -1.48 12.50 -10.14
CA VAL A 47 -0.09 12.11 -9.91
C VAL A 47 0.81 12.88 -10.86
N ARG A 48 1.43 13.96 -10.40
CA ARG A 48 2.33 14.80 -11.22
C ARG A 48 3.62 14.07 -11.58
N SER A 49 4.16 13.33 -10.61
CA SER A 49 5.36 12.52 -10.81
C SER A 49 5.42 11.38 -9.82
N LEU A 50 6.08 10.30 -10.24
CA LEU A 50 6.35 9.13 -9.41
C LEU A 50 7.81 8.74 -9.58
N THR A 51 8.52 8.64 -8.47
CA THR A 51 9.94 8.24 -8.46
C THR A 51 10.17 7.11 -7.48
N ILE A 52 11.07 6.19 -7.82
CA ILE A 52 11.54 5.14 -6.91
C ILE A 52 13.06 5.29 -6.79
N GLY A 53 13.51 5.69 -5.61
CA GLY A 53 14.91 6.01 -5.37
C GLY A 53 15.33 5.67 -3.96
N ASP A 54 16.62 5.86 -3.69
CA ASP A 54 17.16 5.76 -2.35
C ASP A 54 16.43 6.73 -1.42
N SER A 55 16.03 6.27 -0.25
CA SER A 55 15.31 7.08 0.74
C SER A 55 16.17 8.22 1.31
N GLY A 56 17.49 8.03 1.29
CA GLY A 56 18.42 8.89 2.01
C GLY A 56 18.43 8.65 3.53
N ILE A 57 17.69 7.65 3.99
CA ILE A 57 17.62 7.17 5.37
C ILE A 57 18.41 5.87 5.42
N MET A 58 19.24 5.68 6.45
CA MET A 58 19.86 4.37 6.70
C MET A 58 19.06 3.65 7.77
N ASP A 59 18.80 2.36 7.57
CA ASP A 59 18.28 1.50 8.63
C ASP A 59 19.39 1.13 9.64
N SER A 60 19.01 0.34 10.65
CA SER A 60 19.94 -0.10 11.70
C SER A 60 21.09 -0.96 11.20
N GLU A 61 20.98 -1.52 9.99
CA GLU A 61 22.00 -2.34 9.34
C GLU A 61 22.86 -1.54 8.35
N GLY A 62 22.59 -0.24 8.19
CA GLY A 62 23.29 0.64 7.27
C GLY A 62 22.82 0.51 5.81
N ILE A 63 21.69 -0.16 5.58
CA ILE A 63 21.06 -0.27 4.26
C ILE A 63 20.22 0.99 4.03
N ASN A 64 20.29 1.55 2.83
CA ASN A 64 19.42 2.63 2.40
C ASN A 64 18.22 2.03 1.64
N PRO A 65 17.04 1.89 2.28
CA PRO A 65 15.89 1.32 1.60
C PRO A 65 15.44 2.25 0.48
N ARG A 66 14.92 1.64 -0.60
CA ARG A 66 14.28 2.39 -1.67
C ARG A 66 12.85 2.76 -1.28
N MET A 67 12.44 3.98 -1.62
CA MET A 67 11.09 4.47 -1.38
C MET A 67 10.44 4.96 -2.66
N ILE A 68 9.13 4.76 -2.72
CA ILE A 68 8.24 5.43 -3.65
C ILE A 68 8.05 6.86 -3.14
N ARG A 69 8.21 7.83 -4.02
CA ARG A 69 7.85 9.23 -3.79
C ARG A 69 6.89 9.66 -4.88
N ALA A 70 5.66 9.95 -4.49
CA ALA A 70 4.60 10.45 -5.35
C ALA A 70 4.39 11.94 -5.09
N GLU A 71 4.47 12.75 -6.13
CA GLU A 71 4.04 14.15 -6.09
C GLU A 71 2.60 14.23 -6.56
N LEU A 72 1.74 14.67 -5.66
CA LEU A 72 0.29 14.69 -5.84
C LEU A 72 -0.21 16.12 -5.92
N GLU A 73 -0.97 16.41 -6.96
CA GLU A 73 -1.77 17.64 -7.07
C GLU A 73 -3.14 17.38 -6.46
N PHE A 74 -3.46 18.08 -5.38
CA PHE A 74 -4.72 17.93 -4.68
C PHE A 74 -5.88 18.50 -5.51
N VAL A 75 -6.93 17.71 -5.69
CA VAL A 75 -8.18 18.14 -6.34
C VAL A 75 -9.23 18.45 -5.28
N LYS A 76 -9.60 17.45 -4.48
CA LYS A 76 -10.56 17.62 -3.37
C LYS A 76 -10.36 16.58 -2.27
N ALA A 77 -10.82 16.91 -1.06
CA ALA A 77 -10.90 15.95 0.03
C ALA A 77 -12.20 15.16 -0.09
N ILE A 78 -12.09 13.83 -0.03
CA ILE A 78 -13.23 12.91 0.06
C ILE A 78 -13.53 12.62 1.53
N LYS A 79 -12.47 12.49 2.35
CA LYS A 79 -12.55 12.29 3.80
C LYS A 79 -11.37 12.98 4.49
N GLY A 80 -11.59 13.48 5.71
CA GLY A 80 -10.60 14.19 6.51
C GLY A 80 -10.44 15.68 6.12
N ASP A 81 -9.60 16.40 6.88
CA ASP A 81 -9.27 17.81 6.60
C ASP A 81 -7.85 17.91 6.02
N ILE A 82 -7.76 18.16 4.72
CA ILE A 82 -6.52 18.50 4.01
C ILE A 82 -6.68 19.87 3.36
N LYS A 83 -5.72 20.75 3.60
CA LYS A 83 -5.69 22.13 3.05
C LYS A 83 -4.48 22.39 2.15
N LYS A 84 -3.62 21.40 1.94
CA LYS A 84 -2.41 21.53 1.14
C LYS A 84 -2.73 21.22 -0.33
N ARG A 85 -2.31 22.12 -1.23
CA ARG A 85 -2.47 21.95 -2.69
C ARG A 85 -1.49 20.95 -3.29
N ASP A 86 -0.25 20.97 -2.83
CA ASP A 86 0.78 20.03 -3.26
C ASP A 86 1.10 19.09 -2.09
N ILE A 87 1.00 17.79 -2.35
CA ILE A 87 1.25 16.73 -1.38
C ILE A 87 2.41 15.88 -1.92
N VAL A 88 3.42 15.65 -1.10
CA VAL A 88 4.44 14.65 -1.40
C VAL A 88 4.20 13.47 -0.46
N ALA A 89 3.80 12.34 -1.02
CA ALA A 89 3.49 11.14 -0.28
C ALA A 89 4.56 10.07 -0.53
N TYR A 90 4.96 9.38 0.54
CA TYR A 90 6.05 8.41 0.53
C TYR A 90 5.53 7.02 0.85
N GLY A 91 5.95 6.03 0.07
CA GLY A 91 5.64 4.62 0.31
C GLY A 91 6.92 3.79 0.33
N THR A 92 6.87 2.64 0.98
CA THR A 92 7.97 1.67 0.83
C THR A 92 7.94 1.08 -0.58
N SER A 93 9.10 0.75 -1.16
CA SER A 93 9.13 0.08 -2.48
C SER A 93 8.50 -1.32 -2.48
N PHE A 94 8.21 -1.87 -1.30
CA PHE A 94 7.54 -3.16 -1.13
C PHE A 94 6.01 -3.06 -1.18
N SER A 95 5.42 -1.85 -1.10
CA SER A 95 3.98 -1.66 -1.29
C SER A 95 3.63 -1.73 -2.78
N PHE A 96 3.56 -2.95 -3.30
CA PHE A 96 3.21 -3.20 -4.70
C PHE A 96 1.77 -2.79 -5.03
N ALA A 97 0.87 -2.76 -4.04
CA ALA A 97 -0.55 -2.49 -4.24
C ALA A 97 -0.81 -1.09 -4.83
N LEU A 98 -0.08 -0.08 -4.38
CA LEU A 98 -0.23 1.30 -4.86
C LEU A 98 0.69 1.64 -6.03
N LEU A 99 1.74 0.86 -6.28
CA LEU A 99 2.70 1.17 -7.34
C LEU A 99 2.06 1.16 -8.73
N LYS A 100 1.25 0.14 -9.05
CA LYS A 100 0.55 0.03 -10.34
C LYS A 100 -0.39 1.23 -10.56
N PRO A 101 -1.38 1.54 -9.68
CA PRO A 101 -2.29 2.66 -9.90
C PRO A 101 -1.55 4.01 -9.94
N LEU A 102 -0.56 4.25 -9.08
CA LEU A 102 0.21 5.50 -9.11
C LEU A 102 0.99 5.67 -10.41
N THR A 103 1.58 4.59 -10.94
CA THR A 103 2.32 4.62 -12.21
C THR A 103 1.37 4.92 -13.37
N THR A 104 0.22 4.24 -13.42
CA THR A 104 -0.80 4.48 -14.45
C THR A 104 -1.22 5.94 -14.45
N MET A 105 -1.55 6.50 -13.29
CA MET A 105 -2.01 7.88 -13.15
C MET A 105 -0.90 8.90 -13.45
N ALA A 106 0.35 8.59 -13.14
CA ALA A 106 1.48 9.44 -13.52
C ALA A 106 1.68 9.50 -15.05
N VAL A 107 1.44 8.39 -15.75
CA VAL A 107 1.56 8.32 -17.23
C VAL A 107 0.46 9.13 -17.91
N VAL A 108 -0.73 9.19 -17.33
CA VAL A 108 -1.89 9.89 -17.93
C VAL A 108 -2.13 11.30 -17.39
N TYR A 109 -1.21 11.81 -16.59
CA TYR A 109 -1.27 13.16 -16.04
C TYR A 109 -1.51 14.21 -17.14
N ASP A 110 -2.53 15.06 -16.95
CA ASP A 110 -2.92 16.14 -17.87
C ASP A 110 -3.34 15.67 -19.29
N LEU A 111 -3.64 14.37 -19.47
CA LEU A 111 -4.14 13.83 -20.75
C LEU A 111 -5.66 13.89 -20.89
N GLY A 112 -6.41 14.21 -19.82
CA GLY A 112 -7.86 14.28 -19.86
C GLY A 112 -8.53 14.38 -18.49
N PRO A 113 -9.88 14.35 -18.43
CA PRO A 113 -10.63 14.47 -17.18
C PRO A 113 -10.49 13.27 -16.25
N GLU A 114 -9.99 12.13 -16.75
CA GLU A 114 -9.80 10.89 -16.01
C GLU A 114 -8.36 10.76 -15.46
N ASP A 115 -7.63 11.87 -15.30
CA ASP A 115 -6.22 11.89 -14.85
C ASP A 115 -6.03 11.92 -13.32
N THR A 116 -7.12 11.67 -12.59
CA THR A 116 -7.18 11.69 -11.13
C THR A 116 -7.38 10.30 -10.56
N LEU A 117 -7.00 10.07 -9.30
CA LEU A 117 -7.42 8.90 -8.53
C LEU A 117 -7.82 9.30 -7.11
N GLU A 118 -8.66 8.48 -6.49
CA GLU A 118 -8.89 8.53 -5.05
C GLU A 118 -7.81 7.70 -4.35
N LEU A 119 -7.22 8.24 -3.29
CA LEU A 119 -6.20 7.56 -2.51
C LEU A 119 -6.27 7.94 -1.04
N GLU A 120 -6.04 6.95 -0.17
CA GLU A 120 -5.86 7.17 1.26
C GLU A 120 -4.44 7.67 1.56
N LEU A 121 -4.36 8.63 2.48
CA LEU A 121 -3.11 9.18 2.99
C LEU A 121 -3.04 8.97 4.49
N SER A 122 -1.92 8.45 4.95
CA SER A 122 -1.57 8.44 6.36
C SER A 122 -0.68 9.63 6.70
N ILE A 123 -0.70 10.08 7.95
CA ILE A 123 0.16 11.16 8.43
C ILE A 123 1.08 10.63 9.52
N GLU A 124 2.37 10.55 9.21
CA GLU A 124 3.39 10.29 10.20
C GLU A 124 3.95 11.61 10.74
N LYS A 125 3.93 11.77 12.07
CA LYS A 125 4.54 12.93 12.74
C LYS A 125 6.00 12.62 13.03
N ILE A 126 6.90 13.40 12.45
CA ILE A 126 8.32 13.34 12.71
C ILE A 126 8.67 14.47 13.68
N GLU A 127 9.13 14.11 14.87
CA GLU A 127 9.50 15.07 15.90
C GLU A 127 10.48 16.11 15.32
N LYS A 128 10.20 17.40 15.53
CA LYS A 128 11.01 18.56 15.09
C LYS A 128 11.09 18.80 13.57
N VAL A 129 10.61 17.89 12.72
CA VAL A 129 10.64 18.04 11.24
C VAL A 129 9.25 18.33 10.66
N GLY A 130 8.19 17.89 11.34
CA GLY A 130 6.80 18.16 10.95
C GLY A 130 6.02 16.88 10.67
N SER A 131 5.26 16.86 9.58
CA SER A 131 4.42 15.73 9.20
C SER A 131 4.76 15.26 7.78
N LEU A 132 4.90 13.96 7.64
CA LEU A 132 5.06 13.25 6.38
C LEU A 132 3.72 12.65 5.97
N TYR A 133 3.38 12.72 4.69
CA TYR A 133 2.29 11.90 4.16
C TYR A 133 2.86 10.55 3.72
N THR A 134 2.22 9.46 4.14
CA THR A 134 2.63 8.11 3.77
C THR A 134 1.57 7.41 2.94
N LEU A 135 2.05 6.52 2.09
CA LEU A 135 1.29 5.59 1.26
C LEU A 135 1.46 4.23 1.89
N ASP A 136 0.45 3.83 2.66
CA ASP A 136 0.52 2.61 3.44
C ASP A 136 0.17 1.40 2.56
N ASP A 137 0.71 0.24 2.95
CA ASP A 137 0.30 -1.00 2.31
C ASP A 137 -1.14 -1.35 2.72
N CYS A 138 -1.89 -1.96 1.80
CA CYS A 138 -3.32 -2.18 1.96
C CYS A 138 -4.18 -0.90 2.18
N ALA A 139 -3.69 0.30 1.82
CA ALA A 139 -4.49 1.52 1.85
C ALA A 139 -5.63 1.49 0.81
N TYR A 140 -6.66 2.32 1.04
CA TYR A 140 -7.71 2.58 0.06
C TYR A 140 -7.15 3.27 -1.18
N TRP A 141 -7.61 2.82 -2.34
CA TRP A 141 -7.44 3.55 -3.59
C TRP A 141 -8.56 3.20 -4.56
N LYS A 142 -8.89 4.14 -5.43
CA LYS A 142 -9.86 3.93 -6.50
C LYS A 142 -9.42 4.69 -7.74
N LEU A 143 -9.32 3.96 -8.84
CA LEU A 143 -9.09 4.55 -10.16
C LEU A 143 -10.42 5.04 -10.74
N PRO A 144 -10.38 5.97 -11.71
CA PRO A 144 -11.54 6.29 -12.51
C PRO A 144 -12.08 5.04 -13.22
N ASP A 145 -13.39 5.00 -13.45
CA ASP A 145 -14.07 3.80 -13.95
C ASP A 145 -13.45 3.30 -15.28
N GLY A 146 -13.03 4.22 -16.17
CA GLY A 146 -12.36 3.88 -17.43
C GLY A 146 -11.00 3.17 -17.29
N PHE A 147 -10.35 3.29 -16.13
CA PHE A 147 -9.09 2.60 -15.82
C PHE A 147 -9.29 1.36 -14.94
N ALA A 148 -10.36 1.32 -14.14
CA ALA A 148 -10.66 0.18 -13.26
C ALA A 148 -10.87 -1.12 -14.06
N ASP A 149 -11.55 -1.01 -15.22
CA ASP A 149 -11.80 -2.15 -16.11
C ASP A 149 -10.51 -2.69 -16.75
N ALA A 150 -9.53 -1.82 -17.01
CA ALA A 150 -8.24 -2.21 -17.60
C ALA A 150 -7.25 -2.79 -16.56
N MET A 151 -7.56 -2.68 -15.27
CA MET A 151 -6.66 -3.06 -14.17
C MET A 151 -7.18 -4.20 -13.30
N SER A 152 -8.36 -4.72 -13.61
CA SER A 152 -8.93 -5.95 -13.06
C SER A 152 -8.38 -7.16 -13.83
N ASP A 153 -7.17 -7.60 -13.47
CA ASP A 153 -6.61 -8.90 -13.88
C ASP A 153 -7.19 -10.04 -13.03
#